data_AF-A0A5K0YNI8-F1
#
_entry.id   AF-A0A5K0YNI8-F1
#
_cell.length_a   1.000
_cell.length_b   1.000
_cell.length_c   1.000
_cell.angle_alpha   90.00
_cell.angle_beta   90.00
_cell.angle_gamma   90.00
#
_symmetry.space_group_name_H-M   'P 1'
#
loop_
_entity.id
_entity.type
_entity.pdbx_description
1 polymer ?
#
loop_
_entity_poly.entity_id
_entity_poly.type
_entity_poly.pdbx_seq_one_letter_code
_entity_poly.pdbx_strand_id
1 'polypeptide(L)'
;EQYLSRHKIEMLNHCAAALLMGCSSGCLSYQGCYLPKGIPLSYLIAGCPAVISNLWDVTDKDIDKLSKQLLKDWLEHHSTACTLEEKFQNLEVASSTKLRKKAPRGNKKATSAQQFNHKFRPSDGEGSLRVASSMGKARDACRLPFLIGASSVCYGVPTFLSKKGK
;
A
#
# COMPACT_ATOMS: atom_id res chain seq x y z
N GLU A 1 17.93 -8.49 -11.86
CA GLU A 1 19.39 -8.46 -12.14
C GLU A 1 19.80 -9.29 -13.35
N GLN A 2 19.30 -10.52 -13.48
CA GLN A 2 19.71 -11.42 -14.57
C GLN A 2 19.42 -10.87 -15.98
N TYR A 3 18.32 -10.12 -16.15
CA TYR A 3 17.89 -9.58 -17.45
C TYR A 3 18.26 -8.11 -17.67
N LEU A 4 18.35 -7.32 -16.59
CA LEU A 4 18.68 -5.90 -16.62
C LEU A 4 19.58 -5.59 -15.44
N SER A 5 20.75 -5.01 -15.72
CA SER A 5 21.73 -4.64 -14.70
C SER A 5 21.31 -3.37 -13.97
N ARG A 6 21.69 -3.27 -12.68
CA ARG A 6 21.40 -2.08 -11.85
C ARG A 6 21.88 -0.78 -12.48
N HIS A 7 23.12 -0.78 -12.99
CA HIS A 7 23.69 0.39 -13.62
C HIS A 7 22.87 0.87 -14.83
N LYS A 8 22.31 -0.04 -15.63
CA LYS A 8 21.42 0.34 -16.74
C LYS A 8 20.12 0.96 -16.26
N ILE A 9 19.58 0.51 -15.12
CA ILE A 9 18.37 1.09 -14.52
C ILE A 9 18.68 2.50 -14.00
N GLU A 10 19.78 2.66 -13.27
CA GLU A 10 20.20 3.94 -12.68
C GLU A 10 20.49 5.02 -13.73
N MET A 11 20.85 4.63 -14.95
CA MET A 11 21.07 5.53 -16.09
C MET A 11 19.77 6.01 -16.76
N LEU A 12 18.60 5.50 -16.36
CA LEU A 12 17.32 5.97 -16.88
C LEU A 12 16.97 7.34 -16.28
N ASN A 13 16.48 8.25 -17.12
CA ASN A 13 16.02 9.57 -16.66
C ASN A 13 14.65 9.51 -15.97
N HIS A 14 13.80 8.56 -16.36
CA HIS A 14 12.48 8.34 -15.80
C HIS A 14 12.14 6.85 -15.81
N CYS A 15 11.56 6.37 -14.71
CA CYS A 15 11.12 5.00 -14.57
C CYS A 15 9.64 4.96 -14.16
N ALA A 16 8.88 4.05 -14.76
CA ALA A 16 7.48 3.83 -14.37
C ALA A 16 7.39 3.17 -12.99
N ALA A 17 6.22 3.22 -12.35
CA ALA A 17 5.96 2.43 -11.14
C ALA A 17 6.25 0.94 -11.43
N ALA A 18 6.96 0.28 -10.52
CA ALA A 18 7.45 -1.08 -10.71
C ALA A 18 6.82 -2.06 -9.73
N LEU A 19 6.42 -3.22 -10.24
CA LEU A 19 5.86 -4.33 -9.48
C LEU A 19 6.77 -5.55 -9.66
N LEU A 20 7.66 -5.78 -8.69
CA LEU A 20 8.70 -6.81 -8.73
C LEU A 20 8.28 -8.04 -7.91
N MET A 21 7.26 -8.77 -8.36
CA MET A 21 6.70 -9.93 -7.63
C MET A 21 7.56 -11.18 -7.82
N GLY A 22 8.70 -11.22 -7.14
CA GLY A 22 9.59 -12.37 -7.08
C GLY A 22 10.27 -12.45 -5.71
N CYS A 23 10.92 -13.58 -5.43
CA CYS A 23 11.65 -13.81 -4.19
C CYS A 23 12.79 -12.80 -4.00
N SER A 24 12.91 -12.25 -2.79
CA SER A 24 13.99 -11.34 -2.41
C SER A 24 14.22 -10.13 -3.34
N SER A 25 13.22 -9.77 -4.15
CA SER A 25 13.31 -8.64 -5.10
C SER A 25 13.45 -7.28 -4.41
N GLY A 26 13.02 -7.21 -3.16
CA GLY A 26 13.03 -6.04 -2.27
C GLY A 26 14.17 -6.05 -1.26
N CYS A 27 15.01 -7.08 -1.28
CA CYS A 27 16.09 -7.26 -0.32
C CYS A 27 17.18 -6.21 -0.52
N LEU A 28 17.66 -5.66 0.58
CA LEU A 28 18.77 -4.71 0.61
C LEU A 28 19.97 -5.35 1.31
N SER A 29 21.10 -5.37 0.63
CA SER A 29 22.37 -5.84 1.20
C SER A 29 22.97 -4.73 2.06
N TYR A 30 23.15 -5.03 3.35
CA TYR A 30 23.85 -4.15 4.29
C TYR A 30 25.32 -4.00 3.90
N GLN A 31 25.85 -2.78 4.02
CA GLN A 31 27.23 -2.44 3.64
C GLN A 31 27.96 -1.76 4.81
N GLY A 32 27.75 -2.20 6.06
CA GLY A 32 28.41 -1.60 7.21
C GLY A 32 28.01 -0.13 7.39
N CYS A 33 28.99 0.77 7.31
CA CYS A 33 28.76 2.22 7.42
C CYS A 33 28.31 2.89 6.10
N TYR A 34 28.13 2.14 5.02
CA TYR A 34 27.73 2.65 3.71
C TYR A 34 26.25 2.42 3.41
N LEU A 35 25.72 3.14 2.41
CA LEU A 35 24.34 2.99 1.95
C LEU A 35 24.10 1.53 1.51
N PRO A 36 22.98 0.91 1.93
CA PRO A 36 22.64 -0.42 1.47
C PRO A 36 22.46 -0.46 -0.05
N LYS A 37 22.64 -1.65 -0.63
CA LYS A 37 22.51 -1.88 -2.07
C LYS A 37 21.34 -2.81 -2.36
N GLY A 38 20.56 -2.51 -3.37
CA GLY A 38 19.52 -3.41 -3.85
C GLY A 38 18.73 -2.82 -5.01
N ILE A 39 18.00 -3.69 -5.71
CA ILE A 39 17.21 -3.32 -6.89
C ILE A 39 16.19 -2.20 -6.62
N PRO A 40 15.45 -2.20 -5.49
CA PRO A 40 14.49 -1.14 -5.24
C PRO A 40 15.11 0.25 -5.25
N LEU A 41 16.33 0.39 -4.70
CA LEU A 41 17.04 1.67 -4.69
C LEU A 41 17.43 2.12 -6.09
N SER A 42 17.89 1.21 -6.96
CA SER A 42 18.21 1.56 -8.35
C SER A 42 16.98 2.07 -9.12
N TYR A 43 15.80 1.48 -8.90
CA TYR A 43 14.55 2.00 -9.47
C TYR A 43 14.19 3.39 -8.93
N LEU A 44 14.34 3.62 -7.62
CA LEU A 44 14.08 4.93 -7.03
C LEU A 44 15.03 6.01 -7.55
N ILE A 45 16.33 5.69 -7.70
CA ILE A 45 17.33 6.59 -8.31
C ILE A 45 16.93 6.94 -9.75
N ALA A 46 16.40 5.98 -10.50
CA ALA A 46 15.87 6.16 -11.85
C ALA A 46 14.55 6.96 -11.91
N GLY A 47 14.08 7.51 -10.80
CA GLY A 47 12.84 8.30 -10.73
C GLY A 47 11.56 7.46 -10.70
N CYS A 48 11.63 6.19 -10.28
CA CYS A 48 10.44 5.36 -10.10
C CYS A 48 9.57 5.92 -8.95
N PRO A 49 8.28 6.21 -9.18
CA PRO A 49 7.42 6.79 -8.14
C PRO A 49 7.05 5.79 -7.04
N ALA A 50 6.95 4.49 -7.36
CA ALA A 50 6.68 3.44 -6.40
C ALA A 50 7.22 2.08 -6.87
N VAL A 51 7.88 1.35 -5.97
CA VAL A 51 8.42 0.00 -6.22
C VAL A 51 7.82 -0.97 -5.21
N ILE A 52 7.04 -1.94 -5.68
CA ILE A 52 6.53 -3.04 -4.86
C ILE A 52 7.45 -4.25 -5.03
N SER A 53 7.83 -4.88 -3.93
CA SER A 53 8.83 -5.96 -3.94
C SER A 53 8.74 -6.82 -2.67
N ASN A 54 9.46 -7.94 -2.64
CA ASN A 54 9.49 -8.86 -1.50
C ASN A 54 10.85 -8.84 -0.80
N LEU A 55 10.86 -8.61 0.51
CA LEU A 55 12.09 -8.50 1.31
C LEU A 55 12.89 -9.80 1.41
N TRP A 56 12.22 -10.95 1.37
CA TRP A 56 12.84 -12.27 1.47
C TRP A 56 12.13 -13.27 0.55
N ASP A 57 12.57 -14.52 0.60
CA ASP A 57 12.04 -15.59 -0.25
C ASP A 57 10.59 -15.94 0.12
N VAL A 58 9.74 -16.05 -0.90
CA VAL A 58 8.32 -16.30 -0.78
C VAL A 58 7.91 -17.57 -1.52
N THR A 59 6.69 -18.04 -1.28
CA THR A 59 6.12 -19.17 -2.04
C THR A 59 5.16 -18.67 -3.10
N ASP A 60 5.23 -19.25 -4.30
CA ASP A 60 4.46 -18.85 -5.48
C ASP A 60 2.95 -18.75 -5.17
N LYS A 61 2.39 -19.79 -4.55
CA LYS A 61 0.94 -19.85 -4.28
C LYS A 61 0.42 -18.71 -3.40
N ASP A 62 1.20 -18.22 -2.44
CA ASP A 62 0.76 -17.12 -1.57
C ASP A 62 1.08 -15.75 -2.17
N ILE A 63 2.20 -15.60 -2.88
CA ILE A 63 2.51 -14.33 -3.56
C ILE A 63 1.58 -14.07 -4.75
N ASP A 64 1.11 -15.12 -5.44
CA ASP A 64 0.12 -15.01 -6.50
C ASP A 64 -1.23 -14.50 -5.97
N LYS A 65 -1.67 -15.01 -4.81
CA LYS A 65 -2.89 -14.52 -4.14
C LYS A 65 -2.76 -13.07 -3.74
N LEU A 66 -1.62 -12.69 -3.14
CA LEU A 66 -1.35 -11.31 -2.78
C LEU A 66 -1.35 -10.42 -4.02
N SER A 67 -0.65 -10.81 -5.08
CA SER A 67 -0.57 -10.05 -6.33
C SER A 67 -1.95 -9.85 -6.95
N LYS A 68 -2.76 -10.91 -6.97
CA LYS A 68 -4.13 -10.86 -7.47
C LYS A 68 -4.99 -9.90 -6.64
N GLN A 69 -4.94 -10.00 -5.31
CA GLN A 69 -5.73 -9.14 -4.43
C GLN A 69 -5.28 -7.68 -4.51
N LEU A 70 -3.97 -7.45 -4.54
CA LEU A 70 -3.37 -6.13 -4.69
C LEU A 70 -3.83 -5.47 -6.00
N LEU A 71 -3.68 -6.16 -7.13
CA LEU A 71 -4.07 -5.63 -8.43
C LEU A 71 -5.58 -5.43 -8.51
N LYS A 72 -6.37 -6.35 -7.96
CA LYS A 72 -7.83 -6.23 -7.88
C LYS A 72 -8.23 -4.96 -7.14
N ASP A 73 -7.74 -4.76 -5.91
CA ASP A 73 -8.10 -3.59 -5.10
C ASP A 73 -7.53 -2.28 -5.68
N TRP A 74 -6.33 -2.33 -6.26
CA TRP A 74 -5.70 -1.14 -6.83
C TRP A 74 -6.35 -0.72 -8.15
N LEU A 75 -6.76 -1.68 -8.99
CA LEU A 75 -7.47 -1.42 -10.23
C LEU A 75 -8.96 -1.17 -9.99
N GLU A 76 -9.74 -2.04 -9.38
CA GLU A 76 -11.21 -1.93 -9.36
C GLU A 76 -11.74 -0.62 -8.74
N HIS A 77 -11.03 -0.05 -7.77
CA HIS A 77 -11.37 1.25 -7.17
C HIS A 77 -11.09 2.48 -8.07
N HIS A 78 -10.59 2.28 -9.30
CA HIS A 78 -10.56 3.30 -10.35
C HIS A 78 -11.85 3.33 -11.19
N SER A 79 -12.60 2.23 -11.24
CA SER A 79 -13.75 2.08 -12.14
C SER A 79 -14.97 2.83 -11.60
N THR A 80 -15.13 2.90 -10.28
CA THR A 80 -16.29 3.55 -9.65
C THR A 80 -16.17 5.07 -9.61
N ALA A 81 -14.96 5.65 -9.72
CA ALA A 81 -14.79 7.09 -9.87
C ALA A 81 -15.35 7.63 -11.21
N CYS A 82 -15.62 6.74 -12.17
CA CYS A 82 -16.19 7.11 -13.47
C CYS A 82 -17.71 6.85 -13.56
N THR A 83 -18.39 6.50 -12.46
CA THR A 83 -19.85 6.28 -12.41
C THR A 83 -20.45 6.79 -11.10
N LEU A 84 -20.11 8.02 -10.72
CA LEU A 84 -20.77 8.75 -9.64
C LEU A 84 -21.66 9.87 -10.20
N GLU A 85 -22.63 9.50 -11.04
CA GLU A 85 -23.80 10.37 -11.31
C GLU A 85 -25.13 9.76 -10.84
N GLU A 86 -25.20 8.51 -10.37
CA GLU A 86 -26.50 7.88 -10.06
C GLU A 86 -26.72 7.42 -8.61
N LYS A 87 -25.80 7.69 -7.67
CA LYS A 87 -26.02 7.35 -6.24
C LYS A 87 -26.35 8.52 -5.32
N PHE A 88 -26.73 9.68 -5.87
CA PHE A 88 -27.12 10.86 -5.11
C PHE A 88 -28.64 10.99 -4.83
N GLN A 89 -29.47 9.98 -5.09
CA GLN A 89 -30.93 10.14 -4.95
C GLN A 89 -31.66 9.23 -3.95
N ASN A 90 -31.02 8.30 -3.24
CA ASN A 90 -31.76 7.39 -2.35
C ASN A 90 -31.12 7.12 -0.98
N LEU A 91 -30.67 8.16 -0.27
CA LEU A 91 -30.55 8.08 1.19
C LEU A 91 -31.31 9.24 1.81
N GLU A 92 -32.58 8.98 2.04
CA GLU A 92 -33.51 9.85 2.74
C GLU A 92 -33.06 10.13 4.18
N VAL A 93 -33.32 11.37 4.58
CA VAL A 93 -33.21 11.90 5.93
C VAL A 93 -34.25 11.23 6.82
N ALA A 94 -33.82 10.33 7.71
CA ALA A 94 -34.63 9.91 8.86
C ALA A 94 -34.06 10.52 10.14
N SER A 95 -34.63 11.66 10.51
CA SER A 95 -34.44 12.39 11.75
C SER A 95 -34.98 11.63 12.98
N SER A 96 -34.12 11.52 13.99
CA SER A 96 -34.39 11.63 15.45
C SER A 96 -35.53 10.82 16.11
N THR A 97 -35.17 9.99 17.08
CA THR A 97 -35.80 9.99 18.43
C THR A 97 -34.89 9.36 19.49
N LYS A 98 -35.17 9.67 20.76
CA LYS A 98 -34.24 9.91 21.88
C LYS A 98 -34.15 8.77 22.91
N LEU A 99 -33.06 8.84 23.71
CA LEU A 99 -32.86 8.39 25.11
C LEU A 99 -32.65 6.86 25.33
N ARG A 100 -31.64 6.37 26.08
CA ARG A 100 -31.32 6.70 27.49
C ARG A 100 -29.93 6.16 27.96
N LYS A 101 -29.40 6.80 29.01
CA LYS A 101 -28.07 6.66 29.68
C LYS A 101 -27.81 5.32 30.42
N LYS A 102 -26.53 4.95 30.60
CA LYS A 102 -25.83 4.87 31.92
C LYS A 102 -24.32 4.58 31.79
N ALA A 103 -23.52 5.31 32.59
CA ALA A 103 -22.09 5.09 32.84
C ALA A 103 -21.85 4.07 33.96
N PRO A 104 -20.61 3.60 34.17
CA PRO A 104 -19.93 4.06 35.39
C PRO A 104 -18.46 4.47 35.19
N ARG A 105 -18.00 5.29 36.15
CA ARG A 105 -16.67 5.88 36.31
C ARG A 105 -15.66 4.84 36.84
N GLY A 106 -14.42 4.89 36.33
CA GLY A 106 -13.26 4.26 36.93
C GLY A 106 -12.00 5.06 36.58
N ASN A 107 -11.39 5.66 37.60
CA ASN A 107 -10.38 6.72 37.53
C ASN A 107 -8.96 6.11 37.65
N LYS A 108 -8.06 6.20 36.65
CA LYS A 108 -6.60 6.10 36.86
C LYS A 108 -5.80 6.93 35.83
N LYS A 109 -4.72 7.51 36.35
CA LYS A 109 -3.96 8.67 35.90
C LYS A 109 -3.03 8.40 34.71
N ALA A 110 -2.67 9.49 34.04
CA ALA A 110 -1.81 9.62 32.88
C ALA A 110 -0.35 9.22 33.15
N THR A 111 0.25 8.56 32.15
CA THR A 111 1.70 8.54 31.94
C THR A 111 1.95 8.91 30.47
N SER A 112 2.67 10.00 30.27
CA SER A 112 2.83 10.70 28.99
C SER A 112 3.81 9.97 28.07
N ALA A 113 3.32 9.06 27.23
CA ALA A 113 4.02 8.68 26.01
C ALA A 113 3.67 9.73 24.95
N GLN A 114 4.67 10.46 24.46
CA GLN A 114 4.53 11.38 23.33
C GLN A 114 4.14 10.57 22.09
N GLN A 115 2.84 10.34 21.93
CA GLN A 115 2.23 9.87 20.71
C GLN A 115 2.48 10.94 19.65
N PHE A 116 3.35 10.65 18.68
CA PHE A 116 3.31 11.34 17.40
C PHE A 116 1.96 11.03 16.76
N ASN A 117 0.99 11.89 17.07
CA ASN A 117 -0.41 11.77 16.71
C ASN A 117 -0.60 12.28 15.27
N HIS A 118 0.20 11.77 14.33
CA HIS A 118 -0.19 11.88 12.94
C HIS A 118 -1.19 10.75 12.69
N LYS A 119 -2.46 11.00 13.01
CA LYS A 119 -3.56 10.18 12.52
C LYS A 119 -3.46 10.19 11.00
N PHE A 120 -2.80 9.19 10.42
CA PHE A 120 -3.05 8.81 9.05
C PHE A 120 -4.49 8.30 9.04
N ARG A 121 -5.42 9.24 8.89
CA ARG A 121 -6.81 8.93 8.60
C ARG A 121 -6.78 8.45 7.14
N PRO A 122 -7.07 7.17 6.84
CA PRO A 122 -7.60 6.88 5.53
C PRO A 122 -8.85 7.76 5.48
N SER A 123 -8.85 8.79 4.64
CA SER A 123 -10.11 9.41 4.29
C SER A 123 -10.85 8.31 3.57
N ASP A 124 -11.82 7.67 4.26
CA ASP A 124 -12.79 6.74 3.71
C ASP A 124 -13.75 7.50 2.76
N GLY A 125 -13.17 8.34 1.89
CA GLY A 125 -13.82 8.87 0.72
C GLY A 125 -13.72 7.82 -0.37
N GLU A 126 -14.83 7.61 -1.05
CA GLU A 126 -15.05 6.71 -2.18
C GLU A 126 -14.20 7.15 -3.38
N GLY A 127 -12.88 7.03 -3.25
CA GLY A 127 -11.86 7.48 -4.20
C GLY A 127 -10.78 6.43 -4.37
N SER A 128 -10.06 6.51 -5.49
CA SER A 128 -9.08 5.50 -5.91
C SER A 128 -8.12 5.11 -4.78
N LEU A 129 -8.05 3.81 -4.49
CA LEU A 129 -7.17 3.29 -3.46
C LEU A 129 -5.71 3.54 -3.84
N ARG A 130 -4.94 4.04 -2.86
CA ARG A 130 -3.49 4.15 -2.99
C ARG A 130 -2.86 2.77 -2.91
N VAL A 131 -1.77 2.58 -3.65
CA VAL A 131 -1.02 1.32 -3.73
C VAL A 131 -0.67 0.74 -2.35
N ALA A 132 -0.26 1.61 -1.41
CA ALA A 132 0.10 1.19 -0.05
C ALA A 132 -1.09 0.65 0.74
N SER A 133 -2.27 1.25 0.59
CA SER A 133 -3.50 0.80 1.24
C SER A 133 -3.98 -0.52 0.66
N SER A 134 -3.94 -0.67 -0.68
CA SER A 134 -4.27 -1.93 -1.36
C SER A 134 -3.31 -3.05 -0.97
N MET A 135 -2.01 -2.76 -0.88
CA MET A 135 -1.02 -3.73 -0.41
C MET A 135 -1.29 -4.17 1.03
N GLY A 136 -1.65 -3.24 1.92
CA GLY A 136 -2.01 -3.57 3.30
C GLY A 136 -3.13 -4.61 3.38
N LYS A 137 -4.20 -4.43 2.60
CA LYS A 137 -5.32 -5.38 2.49
C LYS A 137 -4.92 -6.70 1.81
N ALA A 138 -4.07 -6.64 0.80
CA ALA A 138 -3.65 -7.82 0.03
C ALA A 138 -2.86 -8.84 0.85
N ARG A 139 -2.22 -8.42 1.96
CA ARG A 139 -1.52 -9.33 2.87
C ARG A 139 -2.44 -10.36 3.52
N ASP A 140 -3.71 -10.03 3.71
CA ASP A 140 -4.71 -10.92 4.32
C ASP A 140 -5.11 -12.07 3.37
N ALA A 141 -4.80 -11.95 2.07
CA ALA A 141 -5.04 -13.02 1.10
C ALA A 141 -3.98 -14.15 1.19
N CYS A 142 -2.82 -13.90 1.80
CA CYS A 142 -1.81 -14.94 2.02
C CYS A 142 -2.26 -15.91 3.10
N ARG A 143 -1.97 -17.21 2.94
CA ARG A 143 -2.17 -18.19 4.01
C ARG A 143 -1.26 -17.90 5.21
N LEU A 144 -0.04 -17.44 4.95
CA LEU A 144 0.93 -17.05 5.96
C LEU A 144 1.11 -15.51 5.95
N PRO A 145 0.22 -14.74 6.59
CA PRO A 145 0.22 -13.28 6.48
C PRO A 145 1.48 -12.63 7.05
N PHE A 146 2.11 -13.22 8.07
CA PHE A 146 3.33 -12.68 8.68
C PHE A 146 4.62 -13.20 8.04
N LEU A 147 4.59 -14.38 7.42
CA LEU A 147 5.78 -14.93 6.75
C LEU A 147 5.85 -14.48 5.29
N ILE A 148 4.73 -14.53 4.56
CA ILE A 148 4.65 -14.18 3.14
C ILE A 148 3.99 -12.82 2.95
N GLY A 149 2.87 -12.54 3.61
CA GLY A 149 2.21 -11.23 3.46
C GLY A 149 3.11 -10.06 3.88
N ALA A 150 3.83 -10.21 5.00
CA ALA A 150 4.73 -9.18 5.51
C ALA A 150 6.01 -9.00 4.69
N SER A 151 6.37 -9.94 3.80
CA SER A 151 7.52 -9.78 2.91
C SER A 151 7.27 -8.68 1.89
N SER A 152 6.02 -8.51 1.46
CA SER A 152 5.66 -7.55 0.42
C SER A 152 5.69 -6.12 0.97
N VAL A 153 6.51 -5.27 0.36
CA VAL A 153 6.70 -3.86 0.74
C VAL A 153 6.59 -2.95 -0.47
N CYS A 154 6.23 -1.69 -0.22
CA CYS A 154 6.16 -0.62 -1.21
C CYS A 154 7.16 0.47 -0.82
N TYR A 155 8.16 0.68 -1.66
CA TYR A 155 9.07 1.82 -1.57
C TYR A 155 8.57 2.96 -2.44
N GLY A 156 8.86 4.22 -2.07
CA GLY A 156 8.50 5.40 -2.85
C GLY A 156 7.32 6.17 -2.26
N VAL A 157 6.60 6.92 -3.10
CA VAL A 157 5.49 7.77 -2.68
C VAL A 157 4.14 7.05 -2.82
N PRO A 158 3.11 7.41 -2.02
CA PRO A 158 1.79 6.82 -2.16
C PRO A 158 1.16 7.15 -3.53
N THR A 159 1.17 6.20 -4.46
CA THR A 159 0.65 6.36 -5.83
C THR A 159 -0.79 5.85 -5.96
N PHE A 160 -1.56 6.49 -6.84
CA PHE A 160 -2.89 6.08 -7.26
C PHE A 160 -2.90 5.86 -8.78
N LEU A 161 -3.83 5.04 -9.27
CA LEU A 161 -4.03 4.87 -10.70
C LEU A 161 -5.04 5.91 -11.20
N SER A 162 -4.70 6.56 -12.29
CA SER A 162 -5.60 7.47 -13.01
C SER A 162 -5.79 6.97 -14.42
N LYS A 163 -7.04 6.98 -14.90
CA LYS A 163 -7.32 6.68 -16.30
C LYS A 163 -6.90 7.89 -17.12
N LYS A 164 -5.92 7.71 -18.02
CA LYS A 164 -5.55 8.77 -18.96
C LYS A 164 -6.71 8.97 -19.93
N GLY A 165 -7.35 10.14 -19.87
CA GLY A 165 -8.30 10.58 -20.89
C GLY A 165 -7.58 10.62 -22.25
N LYS A 166 -8.27 10.17 -23.31
CA LYS A 166 -7.78 10.34 -24.68
C LYS A 166 -7.80 11.80 -25.07
#